data_AF-A0A2U2HFJ8-F1
#
_entry.id   AF-A0A2U2HFJ8-F1
#
_cell.length_a   1.000
_cell.length_b   1.000
_cell.length_c   1.000
_cell.angle_alpha   90.00
_cell.angle_beta   90.00
_cell.angle_gamma   90.00
#
_symmetry.space_group_name_H-M   'P 1'
#
loop_
_entity.id
_entity.type
_entity.pdbx_description
1 polymer ?
#
loop_
_entity_poly.entity_id
_entity_poly.type
_entity_poly.pdbx_seq_one_letter_code
_entity_poly.pdbx_strand_id
1 'polypeptide(L)'
;MPSLPLREVPTFRPGTVRDVFPGIKIVQGEETLRLYQFNTKTAKHFFCGHCGIYTHHQRRSNPAEYGYNVGCLEGVNPFELETVPTSDGVNHPAGRSF
;
A
#
# COMPACT_ATOMS: atom_id res chain seq x y z
N MET A 1 20.86 -23.64 -4.94
CA MET A 1 19.99 -22.45 -4.74
C MET A 1 18.75 -22.93 -4.01
N PRO A 2 18.58 -22.66 -2.71
CA PRO A 2 17.47 -23.25 -1.96
C PRO A 2 16.16 -22.57 -2.37
N SER A 3 15.25 -23.41 -2.86
CA SER A 3 13.86 -23.09 -3.14
C SER A 3 13.16 -22.59 -1.87
N LEU A 4 12.77 -21.31 -1.85
CA LEU A 4 11.87 -20.80 -0.82
C LEU A 4 10.45 -21.38 -1.05
N PRO A 5 9.76 -21.83 0.01
CA PRO A 5 8.45 -22.44 -0.10
C PRO A 5 7.39 -21.40 -0.47
N LEU A 6 6.45 -21.81 -1.33
CA LEU A 6 5.24 -21.09 -1.75
C LEU A 6 4.29 -20.80 -0.58
N ARG A 7 4.69 -19.96 0.38
CA ARG A 7 3.78 -19.39 1.37
C ARG A 7 3.40 -17.99 0.93
N GLU A 8 2.13 -17.90 0.52
CA GLU A 8 1.32 -16.69 0.56
C GLU A 8 1.78 -15.60 -0.40
N VAL A 9 1.63 -15.84 -1.71
CA VAL A 9 1.45 -14.72 -2.63
C VAL A 9 0.20 -13.96 -2.13
N PRO A 10 0.31 -12.67 -1.76
CA PRO A 10 -0.83 -11.89 -1.29
C PRO A 10 -1.96 -12.04 -2.30
N THR A 11 -3.17 -12.35 -1.82
CA THR A 11 -4.32 -12.60 -2.69
C THR A 11 -4.55 -11.39 -3.57
N PHE A 12 -4.09 -11.47 -4.81
CA PHE A 12 -4.24 -10.43 -5.82
C PHE A 12 -5.70 -10.43 -6.25
N ARG A 13 -6.54 -9.68 -5.52
CA ARG A 13 -7.88 -9.35 -5.99
C ARG A 13 -7.74 -8.20 -6.99
N PRO A 14 -8.28 -8.32 -8.22
CA PRO A 14 -8.24 -7.24 -9.19
C PRO A 14 -8.79 -5.96 -8.55
N GLY A 15 -7.98 -4.89 -8.50
CA GLY A 15 -8.43 -3.56 -8.06
C GLY A 15 -7.86 -3.01 -6.76
N THR A 16 -7.29 -3.82 -5.86
CA THR A 16 -6.59 -3.27 -4.69
C THR A 16 -5.61 -4.28 -4.14
N VAL A 17 -4.32 -3.94 -4.11
CA VAL A 17 -3.32 -4.77 -3.44
C VAL A 17 -3.23 -4.35 -1.98
N ARG A 18 -3.59 -5.27 -1.09
CA ARG A 18 -3.64 -5.07 0.35
C ARG A 18 -2.84 -6.17 1.00
N ASP A 19 -2.08 -5.81 2.03
CA ASP A 19 -1.40 -6.78 2.88
C ASP A 19 -1.95 -6.74 4.31
N VAL A 20 -2.06 -7.92 4.93
CA VAL A 20 -2.57 -8.09 6.30
C VAL A 20 -1.37 -8.34 7.22
N PHE A 21 -1.43 -7.79 8.44
CA PHE A 21 -0.36 -7.88 9.43
C PHE A 21 0.32 -9.28 9.52
N PRO A 22 1.68 -9.36 9.51
CA PRO A 22 2.61 -8.25 9.66
C PRO A 22 2.83 -7.41 8.39
N GLY A 23 2.30 -7.82 7.24
CA GLY A 23 2.04 -7.03 6.02
C GLY A 23 3.23 -6.38 5.30
N ILE A 24 4.02 -5.52 5.95
CA ILE A 24 5.14 -4.78 5.35
C ILE A 24 6.31 -4.71 6.34
N LYS A 25 7.51 -5.00 5.85
CA LYS A 25 8.77 -4.78 6.56
C LYS A 25 9.63 -3.78 5.79
N ILE A 26 10.01 -2.69 6.43
CA ILE A 26 11.00 -1.76 5.88
C ILE A 26 12.37 -2.40 6.02
N VAL A 27 13.05 -2.63 4.89
CA VAL A 27 14.37 -3.27 4.88
C VAL A 27 15.48 -2.22 4.99
N GLN A 28 15.29 -1.05 4.36
CA GLN A 28 16.26 0.05 4.29
C GLN A 28 15.55 1.40 4.07
N GLY A 29 16.22 2.51 4.37
CA GLY A 29 15.79 3.87 4.02
C GLY A 29 14.65 4.42 4.87
N GLU A 30 14.37 3.83 6.03
CA GLU A 30 13.32 4.27 6.95
C GLU A 30 13.49 5.73 7.38
N GLU A 31 14.74 6.16 7.57
CA GLU A 31 15.13 7.52 7.94
C GLU A 31 14.76 8.58 6.88
N THR A 32 14.61 8.15 5.64
CA THR A 32 14.27 9.01 4.51
C THR A 32 12.76 9.11 4.29
N LEU A 33 11.98 8.20 4.89
CA LEU A 33 10.53 8.20 4.75
C LEU A 33 9.91 9.39 5.48
N ARG A 34 8.93 10.00 4.82
CA ARG A 34 8.14 11.10 5.37
C ARG A 34 6.72 10.60 5.59
N LEU A 35 6.16 10.94 6.74
CA LEU A 35 4.79 10.64 7.12
C LEU A 35 3.89 11.83 6.77
N TYR A 36 2.85 11.56 6.00
CA TYR A 36 1.76 12.48 5.73
C TYR A 36 0.46 11.95 6.33
N GLN A 37 -0.23 12.82 7.07
CA GLN A 37 -1.53 12.55 7.69
C GLN A 37 -2.43 13.76 7.50
N PHE A 38 -3.72 13.51 7.28
CA PHE A 38 -4.73 14.56 7.12
C PHE A 38 -6.06 14.13 7.76
N ASN A 39 -7.02 15.05 7.84
CA ASN A 39 -8.34 14.82 8.41
C ASN A 39 -8.25 14.16 9.82
N THR A 40 -8.80 12.94 10.00
CA THR A 40 -8.80 12.21 11.27
C THR A 40 -7.42 11.75 11.74
N LYS A 41 -6.39 11.93 10.90
CA LYS A 41 -5.01 11.47 11.14
C LYS A 41 -4.90 9.95 11.38
N THR A 42 -5.92 9.17 11.01
CA THR A 42 -5.92 7.70 11.18
C THR A 42 -5.08 7.02 10.11
N ALA A 43 -5.24 7.40 8.84
CA ALA A 43 -4.36 6.91 7.78
C ALA A 43 -2.96 7.50 7.93
N LYS A 44 -1.94 6.68 7.64
CA LYS A 44 -0.54 7.09 7.63
C LYS A 44 0.02 6.85 6.25
N HIS A 45 0.27 7.92 5.49
CA HIS A 45 0.82 7.83 4.14
C HIS A 45 2.32 8.05 4.16
N PHE A 46 3.10 7.12 3.60
CA PHE A 46 4.55 7.18 3.56
C PHE A 46 5.06 7.39 2.14
N PHE A 47 6.04 8.27 2.01
CA PHE A 47 6.73 8.55 0.74
C PHE A 47 8.20 8.88 1.00
N CYS A 48 9.04 8.70 -0.01
CA CYS A 48 10.46 9.04 0.08
C CYS A 48 10.65 10.56 0.09
N GLY A 49 11.34 11.10 1.10
CA GLY A 49 11.63 12.53 1.20
C GLY A 49 12.65 13.05 0.17
N HIS A 50 13.36 12.16 -0.52
CA HIS A 50 14.35 12.55 -1.54
C HIS A 50 13.77 12.58 -2.95
N CYS A 51 13.08 11.51 -3.36
CA CYS A 51 12.53 11.40 -4.72
C CYS A 51 11.02 11.64 -4.82
N GLY A 52 10.31 11.75 -3.69
CA GLY A 52 8.86 11.99 -3.66
C GLY A 52 7.99 10.77 -3.97
N ILE A 53 8.57 9.60 -4.25
CA ILE A 53 7.81 8.40 -4.59
C ILE A 53 7.04 7.90 -3.36
N TYR A 54 5.72 7.74 -3.55
CA TYR A 54 4.83 7.09 -2.60
C TYR A 54 5.10 5.58 -2.56
N THR A 55 5.36 5.06 -1.35
CA THR A 55 5.70 3.64 -1.16
C THR A 55 4.51 2.86 -0.63
N HIS A 56 3.97 3.25 0.52
CA HIS A 56 2.89 2.55 1.19
C HIS A 56 2.09 3.46 2.14
N HIS A 57 0.92 2.99 2.57
CA HIS A 57 0.14 3.63 3.62
C HIS A 57 -0.55 2.60 4.51
N GLN A 58 -0.69 2.94 5.79
CA GLN A 58 -1.61 2.28 6.70
C GLN A 58 -3.02 2.84 6.45
N ARG A 59 -4.00 1.96 6.22
CA ARG A 59 -5.35 2.39 5.79
C ARG A 59 -6.14 2.99 6.95
N ARG A 60 -6.99 3.97 6.65
CA ARG A 60 -7.96 4.51 7.61
C ARG A 60 -9.08 3.51 7.92
N SER A 61 -9.57 2.78 6.92
CA SER A 61 -10.71 1.87 7.08
C SER A 61 -10.38 0.60 7.86
N ASN A 62 -9.14 0.15 7.79
CA ASN A 62 -8.64 -0.98 8.57
C ASN A 62 -7.18 -0.71 8.93
N PRO A 63 -6.88 -0.32 10.19
CA PRO A 63 -5.51 -0.06 10.62
C PRO A 63 -4.58 -1.29 10.58
N ALA A 64 -5.12 -2.51 10.47
CA ALA A 64 -4.32 -3.72 10.29
C ALA A 64 -3.90 -3.96 8.82
N GLU A 65 -4.44 -3.19 7.88
CA GLU A 65 -4.12 -3.29 6.45
C GLU A 65 -3.16 -2.21 5.99
N TYR A 66 -2.28 -2.61 5.07
CA TYR A 66 -1.44 -1.71 4.29
C TYR A 66 -1.81 -1.75 2.82
N GLY A 67 -1.81 -0.59 2.17
CA GLY A 67 -1.77 -0.48 0.72
C GLY A 67 -0.39 -0.02 0.27
N TYR A 68 0.12 -0.52 -0.85
CA TYR A 68 1.43 -0.18 -1.36
C TYR A 68 1.40 0.13 -2.85
N ASN A 69 2.46 0.77 -3.35
CA ASN A 69 2.62 1.14 -4.74
C ASN A 69 3.16 -0.05 -5.55
N VAL A 70 2.32 -0.60 -6.44
CA VAL A 70 2.71 -1.72 -7.33
C VAL A 70 3.87 -1.37 -8.26
N GLY A 71 4.05 -0.09 -8.62
CA GLY A 71 5.18 0.36 -9.42
C GLY A 71 6.52 0.33 -8.69
N CYS A 72 6.52 0.09 -7.38
CA CYS A 72 7.74 -0.14 -6.59
C CYS A 72 8.09 -1.63 -6.46
N LEU A 73 7.27 -2.55 -6.99
CA LEU A 73 7.56 -3.98 -6.94
C LEU A 73 8.50 -4.38 -8.08
N GLU A 74 9.53 -5.16 -7.73
CA GLU A 74 10.43 -5.75 -8.72
C GLU A 74 9.67 -6.74 -9.61
N GLY A 75 9.92 -6.67 -10.93
CA GLY A 75 9.31 -7.56 -11.91
C GLY A 75 7.83 -7.30 -12.19
N VAL A 76 7.23 -6.25 -11.63
CA VAL A 76 5.84 -5.87 -11.92
C VAL A 76 5.83 -4.66 -12.84
N ASN A 77 5.19 -4.81 -14.00
CA ASN A 77 4.90 -3.69 -14.90
C ASN A 77 3.45 -3.21 -14.67
N PRO A 78 3.21 -2.01 -14.09
CA PRO A 78 1.86 -1.52 -13.85
C PRO A 78 1.02 -1.37 -15.12
N PHE A 79 1.66 -1.22 -16.29
CA PHE A 79 0.97 -1.07 -17.58
C PHE A 79 0.43 -2.39 -18.14
N GLU A 80 0.86 -3.52 -17.58
CA GLU A 80 0.37 -4.85 -17.96
C GLU A 80 -0.78 -5.33 -17.08
N LEU A 81 -1.18 -4.53 -16.08
CA LEU A 81 -2.33 -4.85 -15.25
C LEU A 81 -3.62 -4.73 -16.07
N GLU A 82 -4.50 -5.74 -15.94
CA GLU A 82 -5.86 -5.69 -16.46
C GLU A 82 -6.69 -4.57 -15.80
N THR A 83 -7.98 -4.46 -16.15
CA THR A 83 -8.90 -3.49 -15.58
C THR A 83 -8.84 -3.47 -14.05
N VAL A 84 -8.31 -2.38 -13.49
CA VAL A 84 -8.20 -2.14 -12.04
C VAL A 84 -9.44 -1.35 -11.60
N PRO A 85 -10.33 -1.93 -10.78
CA PRO A 85 -11.42 -1.19 -10.15
C PRO A 85 -10.96 0.10 -9.49
N THR A 86 -11.67 1.18 -9.76
CA THR A 86 -11.42 2.49 -9.15
C THR A 86 -12.42 2.78 -8.04
N SER A 87 -12.02 3.58 -7.06
CA SER A 87 -12.92 4.15 -6.07
C SER A 87 -13.40 5.52 -6.54
N ASP A 88 -14.66 5.87 -6.26
CA ASP A 88 -15.25 7.16 -6.69
C ASP A 88 -14.71 8.38 -5.94
N GLY A 89 -13.95 8.17 -4.86
CA GLY A 89 -13.44 9.23 -3.99
C GLY A 89 -14.49 9.92 -3.11
N VAL A 90 -15.77 9.59 -3.28
CA VAL A 90 -16.91 10.18 -2.57
C VAL A 90 -17.38 9.28 -1.43
N ASN A 91 -17.38 7.97 -1.64
CA ASN A 91 -17.91 6.97 -0.71
C ASN A 91 -16.78 6.13 -0.12
N HIS A 92 -16.24 6.59 1.01
CA HIS A 92 -15.17 5.87 1.72
C HIS A 92 -15.75 4.69 2.53
N PRO A 93 -15.11 3.50 2.56
CA PRO A 93 -15.62 2.32 3.27
C PRO A 93 -15.83 2.50 4.77
N ALA A 94 -15.07 3.40 5.40
CA ALA A 94 -15.23 3.77 6.82
C ALA A 94 -16.27 4.88 7.06
N GLY A 95 -17.06 5.24 6.04
CA GLY A 95 -17.98 6.37 6.09
C GLY A 95 -17.31 7.74 5.98
N ARG A 96 -18.14 8.79 5.95
CA ARG A 96 -17.72 10.19 5.99
C ARG A 96 -17.51 10.60 7.44
N SER A 97 -16.27 10.78 7.85
CA SER A 97 -15.93 11.50 9.08
C SER A 97 -15.04 12.67 8.67
N PHE A 98 -15.55 13.88 8.89
CA PHE A 98 -14.82 15.14 8.72
C PHE A 98 -13.99 15.45 9.96
#